data_AF-A0A3B9EHK6-F1
#
_entry.id   AF-A0A3B9EHK6-F1
#
_cell.length_a   1.000
_cell.length_b   1.000
_cell.length_c   1.000
_cell.angle_alpha   90.00
_cell.angle_beta   90.00
_cell.angle_gamma   90.00
#
_symmetry.space_group_name_H-M   'P 1'
#
loop_
_entity.id
_entity.type
_entity.pdbx_description
1 polymer ?
#
loop_
_entity_poly.entity_id
_entity_poly.type
_entity_poly.pdbx_seq_one_letter_code
_entity_poly.pdbx_strand_id
1 'polypeptide(L)' 'YKVSKGKQHRYIKDQAEMDAYLIEEGSAEATLELASGEVRASMDLQELVREAKAFKALVDRLA' A
#
# COMPACT_ATOMS: atom_id res chain seq x y z
N TYR A 1 6.44 16.18 -1.90
CA TYR A 1 5.45 15.83 -2.93
C TYR A 1 4.09 16.49 -2.67
N LYS A 2 3.30 16.75 -3.71
CA LYS A 2 1.88 17.15 -3.60
C LYS A 2 1.04 16.06 -4.26
N VAL A 3 0.18 15.40 -3.50
CA VAL A 3 -0.76 14.40 -4.03
C VAL A 3 -2.13 15.04 -4.20
N SER A 4 -2.83 14.67 -5.27
CA SER A 4 -4.16 15.19 -5.60
C SER A 4 -5.09 14.03 -5.95
N LYS A 5 -6.22 13.91 -5.25
CA LYS A 5 -7.29 12.94 -5.51
C LYS A 5 -8.62 13.71 -5.63
N GLY A 6 -9.12 13.88 -6.85
CA GLY A 6 -10.27 14.73 -7.12
C GLY A 6 -10.05 16.17 -6.65
N LYS A 7 -10.86 16.64 -5.70
CA LYS A 7 -10.75 17.98 -5.08
C LYS A 7 -9.85 18.02 -3.84
N GLN A 8 -9.36 16.87 -3.37
CA GLN A 8 -8.50 16.79 -2.19
C GLN A 8 -7.04 16.87 -2.59
N HIS A 9 -6.26 17.63 -1.81
CA HIS A 9 -4.82 17.74 -1.97
C HIS A 9 -4.15 17.48 -0.62
N ARG A 10 -3.06 16.69 -0.64
CA ARG A 10 -2.23 16.44 0.54
C ARG A 10 -0.77 16.74 0.20
N TYR A 11 -0.12 17.50 1.08
CA TYR A 11 1.32 17.67 1.03
C TYR A 11 1.97 16.50 1.75
N ILE A 12 2.94 15.89 1.09
CA ILE A 12 3.71 14.75 1.58
C ILE A 12 5.17 15.16 1.62
N LYS A 13 5.85 14.96 2.73
CA LYS A 13 7.18 15.49 2.99
C LYS A 13 8.30 14.66 2.37
N ASP A 14 8.13 13.34 2.31
CA ASP A 14 9.18 12.41 1.88
C ASP A 14 8.63 11.19 1.14
N GLN A 15 9.53 10.34 0.64
CA GLN A 15 9.16 9.15 -0.12
C GLN A 15 8.46 8.09 0.74
N ALA A 16 8.86 7.95 2.01
CA ALA A 16 8.27 6.96 2.91
C ALA A 16 6.81 7.30 3.23
N GLU A 17 6.50 8.58 3.39
CA GLU A 17 5.14 9.08 3.58
C GLU A 17 4.31 8.98 2.28
N MET A 18 4.92 9.22 1.12
CA MET A 18 4.26 8.97 -0.18
C MET A 18 3.85 7.51 -0.31
N ASP A 19 4.79 6.63 0.00
CA ASP A 19 4.62 5.19 -0.08
C ASP A 19 3.53 4.69 0.87
N ALA A 20 3.52 5.17 2.12
CA ALA A 20 2.48 4.85 3.08
C ALA A 20 1.11 5.35 2.61
N TYR A 21 1.04 6.57 2.09
CA TYR A 21 -0.19 7.14 1.54
C TYR A 21 -0.75 6.30 0.39
N LEU A 22 0.09 5.92 -0.57
CA LEU A 22 -0.34 5.13 -1.72
C LEU A 22 -0.83 3.73 -1.31
N ILE A 23 -0.17 3.12 -0.32
CA ILE A 23 -0.60 1.82 0.23
C ILE A 23 -1.96 1.97 0.89
N GLU A 24 -2.13 2.94 1.79
CA GLU A 24 -3.40 3.18 2.51
C GLU A 24 -4.56 3.46 1.55
N GLU A 25 -4.37 4.39 0.61
CA GLU A 25 -5.41 4.73 -0.37
C GLU A 25 -5.72 3.58 -1.32
N GLY A 26 -4.71 2.80 -1.72
CA GLY A 26 -4.87 1.65 -2.60
C GLY A 26 -5.54 0.46 -1.93
N SER A 27 -5.32 0.26 -0.62
CA SER A 27 -5.90 -0.85 0.15
C SER A 27 -7.24 -0.53 0.79
N ALA A 28 -7.61 0.74 0.97
CA ALA A 28 -8.80 1.15 1.72
C ALA A 28 -10.11 0.54 1.19
N GLU A 29 -10.26 0.40 -0.12
CA GLU A 29 -11.47 -0.13 -0.77
C GLU A 29 -11.19 -1.44 -1.53
N ALA A 30 -10.02 -2.04 -1.32
CA ALA A 30 -9.62 -3.27 -1.99
C ALA A 30 -9.87 -4.51 -1.11
N THR A 31 -10.14 -5.63 -1.78
CA THR A 31 -10.24 -6.95 -1.18
C THR A 31 -9.39 -7.94 -1.97
N LEU A 32 -8.77 -8.88 -1.27
CA LEU A 32 -8.03 -10.00 -1.86
C LEU A 32 -8.77 -11.29 -1.53
N GLU A 33 -9.32 -11.94 -2.55
CA GLU A 33 -9.95 -13.25 -2.43
C GLU A 33 -8.92 -14.35 -2.71
N LEU A 34 -8.72 -15.24 -1.74
CA LEU A 34 -7.82 -16.39 -1.86
C LEU A 34 -8.57 -17.60 -2.42
N ALA A 35 -7.84 -18.51 -3.05
CA ALA A 35 -8.41 -19.75 -3.60
C ALA A 35 -9.08 -20.65 -2.53
N SER A 36 -8.74 -20.45 -1.25
CA SER A 36 -9.39 -21.10 -0.11
C SER A 36 -10.78 -20.55 0.22
N GLY A 37 -11.18 -19.42 -0.38
CA GLY A 37 -12.38 -18.66 -0.03
C GLY A 37 -12.17 -17.63 1.08
N GLU A 38 -10.97 -17.52 1.64
CA GLU A 38 -10.61 -16.46 2.58
C GLU A 38 -10.54 -15.11 1.86
N VAL A 39 -11.05 -14.05 2.50
CA VAL A 39 -11.02 -12.69 1.97
C VAL A 39 -10.25 -11.79 2.91
N ARG A 40 -9.16 -11.19 2.42
CA ARG A 40 -8.36 -10.21 3.16
C ARG A 40 -8.74 -8.80 2.73
N ALA A 41 -9.02 -7.93 3.69
CA ALA A 41 -9.52 -6.57 3.43
C ALA A 41 -9.01 -5.58 4.48
N SER A 42 -9.17 -4.28 4.18
CA SER A 42 -8.87 -3.20 5.14
C SER A 42 -7.47 -3.32 5.76
N MET A 43 -7.36 -3.33 7.10
CA MET A 43 -6.06 -3.40 7.80
C MET A 43 -5.27 -4.67 7.46
N ASP A 44 -5.96 -5.80 7.33
CA ASP A 44 -5.33 -7.09 7.06
C ASP A 44 -4.65 -7.11 5.68
N LEU A 45 -5.34 -6.57 4.67
CA LEU A 45 -4.77 -6.38 3.34
C LEU A 45 -3.64 -5.34 3.33
N GLN A 46 -3.80 -4.26 4.10
CA GLN A 46 -2.81 -3.19 4.18
C GLN A 46 -1.48 -3.68 4.77
N GLU A 47 -1.54 -4.49 5.83
CA GLU A 47 -0.36 -5.10 6.45
C GLU A 47 0.35 -6.04 5.46
N LEU A 48 -0.41 -6.91 4.79
CA LEU A 48 0.13 -7.80 3.77
C LEU A 48 0.87 -7.05 2.65
N VAL A 49 0.30 -5.94 2.16
CA VAL A 49 0.94 -5.10 1.12
C VAL A 49 2.24 -4.47 1.62
N ARG A 50 2.29 -4.03 2.90
CA ARG A 50 3.52 -3.48 3.49
C ARG A 50 4.62 -4.53 3.59
N GLU A 51 4.28 -5.75 4.01
CA GLU A 51 5.22 -6.87 4.07
C GLU A 51 5.73 -7.24 2.68
N ALA A 52 4.84 -7.40 1.70
CA ALA A 52 5.22 -7.73 0.33
C ALA A 52 6.15 -6.68 -0.28
N LYS A 53 5.89 -5.40 -0.01
CA LYS A 53 6.77 -4.31 -0.46
C LYS A 53 8.14 -4.36 0.20
N ALA A 54 8.20 -4.58 1.52
CA ALA A 54 9.47 -4.72 2.23
C ALA A 54 10.29 -5.90 1.69
N PHE A 55 9.61 -7.02 1.43
CA PHE A 55 10.22 -8.20 0.80
C PHE A 55 10.79 -7.87 -0.59
N LYS A 56 10.02 -7.21 -1.46
CA LYS A 56 10.48 -6.79 -2.79
C LYS A 56 11.73 -5.90 -2.71
N ALA A 57 11.76 -4.96 -1.78
CA ALA A 57 12.93 -4.10 -1.57
C ALA A 57 14.18 -4.86 -1.09
N LEU A 58 14.01 -5.94 -0.32
CA LEU A 58 15.11 -6.82 0.06
C LEU A 58 15.62 -7.63 -1.13
N VAL A 59 14.71 -8.20 -1.93
CA VAL A 59 15.06 -8.94 -3.15
C VAL A 59 15.82 -8.06 -4.13
N ASP A 60 15.37 -6.82 -4.34
CA ASP A 60 16.02 -5.87 -5.25
C ASP A 60 17.44 -5.48 -4.82
N ARG A 61 17.80 -5.68 -3.55
CA ARG A 61 19.17 -5.46 -3.06
C ARG A 61 20.10 -6.65 -3.29
N LEU A 62 19.54 -7.82 -3.59
CA LEU A 62 20.30 -9.06 -3.84
C LEU A 62 20.60 -9.30 -5.32
N ALA A 63 19.90 -8.60 -6.22
CA ALA A 63 20.09 -8.64 -7.67
C ALA A 63 21.10 -7.59 -8.14
#